data_AF-A0A194QI18-F1
#
_entry.id   AF-A0A194QI18-F1
#
_cell.length_a   1.000
_cell.length_b   1.000
_cell.length_c   1.000
_cell.angle_alpha   90.00
_cell.angle_beta   90.00
_cell.angle_gamma   90.00
#
_symmetry.space_group_name_H-M   'P 1'
#
loop_
_entity.id
_entity.type
_entity.pdbx_description
1 polymer ?
#
loop_
_entity_poly.entity_id
_entity_poly.type
_entity_poly.pdbx_seq_one_letter_code
_entity_poly.pdbx_strand_id
1 'polypeptide(L)'
;MLFISALAIGMITGLQNVTTEVSTTDSDVTVTTEDMGPVEPTSLTPPVSDSVNVTLQERPSMWDVYLHHCPKWRPVNHIFFQLANGCFLVSFLAPHTPAGLVWLRVALVLGCAFSGLWAWSVQCYLDAVLWNSAFVVINFVYFAVQFYLMRPIKFHKEIEEVYVALFAPLRVSRRQFRRVLQCMRSVRHLKCHELYAHEKVTKVDSLSLVLSGKLVVSQSQRALHIVFPHHFLDSPEWFGVSTDEYFQVSIMAMEESRVLVWHRDKLKLSIMSDGFLQAVFDHILGRDVVHKLMQVSETMAASNGHLPNCYEEGEDKPMLVVKKAGDGPGITALLNRQLQGEWPHPVPSVLTLPSTHTRYIH
;
A
#
# COMPACT_ATOMS: atom_id res chain seq x y z
N MET A 1 10.80 -22.98 -36.94
CA MET A 1 10.35 -22.20 -35.77
C MET A 1 11.40 -21.22 -35.23
N LEU A 2 12.71 -21.42 -35.48
CA LEU A 2 13.79 -20.50 -35.07
C LEU A 2 13.80 -19.14 -35.81
N PHE A 3 13.27 -19.06 -37.02
CA PHE A 3 13.22 -17.80 -37.78
C PHE A 3 12.13 -16.82 -37.28
N ILE A 4 11.06 -17.34 -36.67
CA ILE A 4 9.94 -16.51 -36.21
C ILE A 4 10.28 -15.85 -34.86
N SER A 5 11.08 -16.51 -34.01
CA SER A 5 11.58 -15.93 -32.76
C SER A 5 12.59 -14.81 -32.99
N ALA A 6 13.45 -14.91 -34.01
CA ALA A 6 14.38 -13.84 -34.38
C ALA A 6 13.64 -12.58 -34.91
N LEU A 7 12.58 -12.78 -35.69
CA LEU A 7 11.73 -11.68 -36.17
C LEU A 7 10.92 -11.01 -35.06
N ALA A 8 10.40 -11.78 -34.08
CA ALA A 8 9.67 -11.22 -32.95
C ALA A 8 10.57 -10.39 -32.02
N ILE A 9 11.82 -10.80 -31.83
CA ILE A 9 12.80 -10.04 -31.03
C ILE A 9 13.26 -8.78 -31.80
N GLY A 10 13.45 -8.86 -33.12
CA GLY A 10 13.81 -7.72 -33.97
C GLY A 10 12.72 -6.66 -34.11
N MET A 11 11.44 -7.04 -34.07
CA MET A 11 10.30 -6.11 -34.14
C MET A 11 10.11 -5.33 -32.83
N ILE A 12 10.41 -5.95 -31.68
CA ILE A 12 10.28 -5.30 -30.36
C ILE A 12 11.42 -4.29 -30.16
N THR A 13 12.64 -4.60 -30.61
CA THR A 13 13.78 -3.66 -30.55
C THR A 13 13.69 -2.55 -31.59
N GLY A 14 13.12 -2.83 -32.77
CA GLY A 14 12.90 -1.82 -33.82
C GLY A 14 11.90 -0.72 -33.41
N LEU A 15 10.86 -1.06 -32.62
CA LEU A 15 9.87 -0.08 -32.15
C LEU A 15 10.40 0.87 -31.06
N GLN A 16 11.40 0.45 -30.28
CA GLN A 16 12.03 1.31 -29.27
C GLN A 16 13.09 2.23 -29.86
N ASN A 17 13.65 1.89 -31.03
CA ASN A 17 14.73 2.66 -31.67
C ASN A 17 14.23 3.72 -32.67
N VAL A 18 12.93 3.74 -33.00
CA VAL A 18 12.32 4.72 -33.92
C VAL A 18 11.86 6.01 -33.22
N THR A 19 11.79 6.03 -31.88
CA THR A 19 11.36 7.21 -31.11
C THR A 19 12.51 8.13 -30.66
N THR A 20 13.74 7.93 -31.15
CA THR A 20 14.87 8.79 -30.75
C THR A 20 15.79 9.12 -31.92
N GLU A 21 15.61 10.35 -32.41
CA GLU A 21 16.53 11.22 -33.14
C GLU A 21 16.95 10.93 -34.60
N VAL A 22 16.64 11.94 -35.42
CA VAL A 22 17.22 12.28 -36.73
C VAL A 22 18.60 12.92 -36.52
N SER A 23 19.61 12.49 -37.27
CA SER A 23 20.73 13.33 -37.77
C SER A 23 21.54 12.58 -38.84
N THR A 24 21.61 13.19 -40.03
CA THR A 24 22.37 12.84 -41.24
C THR A 24 23.89 13.02 -41.09
N THR A 25 24.73 12.14 -41.65
CA THR A 25 25.79 12.46 -42.66
C THR A 25 26.59 11.23 -43.15
N ASP A 26 27.11 11.36 -44.36
CA ASP A 26 27.76 10.42 -45.30
C ASP A 26 29.03 9.67 -44.83
N SER A 27 29.34 8.53 -45.50
CA SER A 27 30.52 8.36 -46.40
C SER A 27 30.93 6.88 -46.61
N ASP A 28 30.57 6.34 -47.78
CA ASP A 28 31.40 5.77 -48.87
C ASP A 28 32.50 4.67 -48.72
N VAL A 29 32.61 3.88 -49.81
CA VAL A 29 33.69 3.01 -50.36
C VAL A 29 34.06 1.69 -49.62
N THR A 30 34.34 0.51 -50.22
CA THR A 30 34.68 0.07 -51.59
C THR A 30 34.46 -1.46 -51.72
N VAL A 31 34.08 -1.93 -52.90
CA VAL A 31 34.02 -3.36 -53.30
C VAL A 31 35.18 -3.67 -54.25
N THR A 32 35.90 -4.76 -54.03
CA THR A 32 36.64 -5.46 -55.10
C THR A 32 36.52 -6.98 -54.95
N THR A 33 35.93 -7.57 -55.99
CA THR A 33 35.89 -8.99 -56.37
C THR A 33 37.22 -9.45 -56.95
N GLU A 34 37.60 -10.72 -56.75
CA GLU A 34 38.33 -11.53 -57.73
C GLU A 34 38.20 -13.04 -57.41
N ASP A 35 38.37 -13.87 -58.44
CA ASP A 35 37.63 -15.10 -58.79
C ASP A 35 38.56 -16.33 -58.94
N MET A 36 37.97 -17.55 -58.94
CA MET A 36 38.46 -18.88 -59.39
C MET A 36 39.75 -19.49 -58.77
N GLY A 37 39.92 -20.80 -58.50
CA GLY A 37 39.27 -22.08 -58.80
C GLY A 37 40.18 -23.24 -58.26
N PRO A 38 39.76 -24.53 -58.27
CA PRO A 38 40.29 -25.59 -57.38
C PRO A 38 41.31 -26.55 -58.02
N VAL A 39 42.13 -27.22 -57.20
CA VAL A 39 42.99 -28.36 -57.61
C VAL A 39 42.95 -29.48 -56.57
N GLU A 40 42.64 -30.68 -57.05
CA GLU A 40 42.70 -31.99 -56.37
C GLU A 40 43.78 -32.84 -57.07
N PRO A 41 44.50 -33.73 -56.36
CA PRO A 41 44.94 -34.97 -57.02
C PRO A 41 44.89 -36.25 -56.13
N THR A 42 44.05 -37.19 -56.55
CA THR A 42 44.30 -38.61 -56.93
C THR A 42 45.34 -39.50 -56.18
N SER A 43 44.79 -40.49 -55.45
CA SER A 43 45.12 -41.95 -55.26
C SER A 43 46.55 -42.55 -55.29
N LEU A 44 46.84 -43.48 -54.35
CA LEU A 44 47.43 -44.84 -54.54
C LEU A 44 47.57 -45.63 -53.19
N THR A 45 47.25 -46.94 -53.19
CA THR A 45 47.32 -47.95 -52.08
C THR A 45 48.41 -49.03 -52.34
N PRO A 46 48.73 -50.03 -51.47
CA PRO A 46 48.93 -50.13 -50.00
C PRO A 46 50.31 -50.79 -49.64
N PRO A 47 50.63 -51.05 -48.34
CA PRO A 47 50.82 -52.46 -47.94
C PRO A 47 50.22 -52.84 -46.57
N VAL A 48 50.29 -54.14 -46.31
CA VAL A 48 49.56 -55.01 -45.36
C VAL A 48 50.11 -54.96 -43.91
N SER A 49 49.19 -55.23 -42.94
CA SER A 49 49.36 -55.59 -41.50
C SER A 49 50.04 -54.53 -40.61
N ASP A 50 49.42 -53.98 -39.56
CA ASP A 50 48.76 -54.68 -38.45
C ASP A 50 47.43 -54.04 -38.02
N SER A 51 46.41 -54.87 -37.84
CA SER A 51 45.15 -54.49 -37.20
C SER A 51 45.36 -54.29 -35.70
N VAL A 52 45.62 -53.06 -35.27
CA VAL A 52 45.36 -52.67 -33.89
C VAL A 52 43.85 -52.59 -33.71
N ASN A 53 43.26 -53.60 -33.09
CA ASN A 53 41.89 -53.54 -32.56
C ASN A 53 41.85 -52.48 -31.45
N VAL A 54 41.72 -51.20 -31.84
CA VAL A 54 41.23 -50.17 -30.93
C VAL A 54 39.72 -50.41 -30.81
N THR A 55 39.33 -51.18 -29.82
CA THR A 55 37.97 -51.08 -29.30
C THR A 55 37.81 -49.65 -28.80
N LEU A 56 37.30 -48.76 -29.67
CA LEU A 56 36.65 -47.54 -29.21
C LEU A 56 35.49 -48.01 -28.35
N GLN A 57 35.75 -48.09 -27.04
CA GLN A 57 34.71 -48.07 -26.04
C GLN A 57 34.03 -46.71 -26.23
N GLU A 58 33.08 -46.63 -27.15
CA GLU A 58 32.11 -45.54 -27.20
C GLU A 58 31.42 -45.54 -25.84
N ARG A 59 31.94 -44.73 -24.91
CA ARG A 59 31.15 -44.31 -23.77
C ARG A 59 29.89 -43.72 -24.38
N PRO A 60 28.70 -44.26 -24.10
CA PRO A 60 27.48 -43.62 -24.58
C PRO A 60 27.56 -42.18 -24.08
N SER A 61 27.48 -41.24 -25.02
CA SER A 61 27.44 -39.84 -24.64
C SER A 61 26.20 -39.67 -23.74
N MET A 62 26.22 -38.72 -22.81
CA MET A 62 25.03 -38.45 -21.97
C MET A 62 23.76 -38.25 -22.83
N TRP A 63 23.95 -37.81 -24.07
CA TRP A 63 22.95 -37.65 -25.12
C TRP A 63 22.36 -38.97 -25.63
N ASP A 64 23.15 -40.05 -25.74
CA ASP A 64 22.66 -41.36 -26.21
C ASP A 64 21.78 -42.04 -25.15
N VAL A 65 22.14 -41.92 -23.88
CA VAL A 65 21.31 -42.41 -22.76
C VAL A 65 19.99 -41.63 -22.66
N TYR A 66 20.00 -40.34 -23.02
CA TYR A 66 18.82 -39.48 -23.06
C TYR A 66 17.90 -39.79 -24.26
N LEU A 67 18.47 -39.98 -25.45
CA LEU A 67 17.73 -40.30 -26.67
C LEU A 67 17.07 -41.69 -26.60
N HIS A 68 17.70 -42.65 -25.93
CA HIS A 68 17.16 -44.01 -25.78
C HIS A 68 15.95 -44.12 -24.81
N HIS A 69 15.58 -43.05 -24.08
CA HIS A 69 14.47 -43.09 -23.12
C HIS A 69 13.08 -42.87 -23.73
N CYS A 70 12.96 -42.71 -25.06
CA CYS A 70 11.68 -42.43 -25.71
C CYS A 70 11.34 -43.40 -26.88
N PRO A 71 11.00 -44.69 -26.62
CA PRO A 71 10.76 -45.66 -27.68
C PRO A 71 9.28 -45.80 -28.09
N LYS A 72 8.34 -45.03 -27.54
CA LYS A 72 6.91 -45.14 -27.88
C LYS A 72 6.20 -43.79 -27.95
N TRP A 73 5.82 -43.40 -29.16
CA TRP A 73 4.88 -42.31 -29.43
C TRP A 73 3.55 -42.59 -28.72
N ARG A 74 3.23 -41.82 -27.68
CA ARG A 74 1.91 -41.83 -27.04
C ARG A 74 0.96 -40.88 -27.80
N PRO A 75 -0.36 -41.11 -27.76
CA PRO A 75 -1.32 -40.25 -28.44
C PRO A 75 -1.13 -38.78 -28.01
N VAL A 76 -1.08 -37.89 -29.01
CA VAL A 76 -0.83 -36.44 -28.85
C VAL A 76 -1.83 -35.80 -27.88
N ASN A 77 -3.07 -36.32 -27.85
CA ASN A 77 -4.18 -35.89 -27.01
C ASN A 77 -4.06 -36.38 -25.55
N HIS A 78 -2.93 -36.13 -24.90
CA HIS A 78 -2.74 -36.45 -23.48
C HIS A 78 -3.44 -35.42 -22.57
N ILE A 79 -3.84 -35.83 -21.36
CA ILE A 79 -4.54 -34.96 -20.40
C ILE A 79 -3.76 -33.68 -20.07
N PHE A 80 -2.42 -33.74 -20.06
CA PHE A 80 -1.55 -32.58 -19.84
C PHE A 80 -1.70 -31.50 -20.92
N PHE A 81 -1.94 -31.90 -22.17
CA PHE A 81 -2.16 -30.97 -23.27
C PHE A 81 -3.51 -30.25 -23.13
N GLN A 82 -4.56 -30.99 -22.75
CA GLN A 82 -5.88 -30.41 -22.50
C GLN A 82 -5.87 -29.47 -21.28
N LEU A 83 -5.19 -29.87 -20.21
CA LEU A 83 -5.01 -29.03 -19.01
C LEU A 83 -4.21 -27.76 -19.32
N ALA A 84 -3.14 -27.85 -20.11
CA ALA A 84 -2.36 -26.69 -20.54
C ALA A 84 -3.24 -25.68 -21.30
N ASN A 85 -4.00 -26.15 -22.29
CA ASN A 85 -4.93 -25.30 -23.06
C ASN A 85 -6.05 -24.71 -22.21
N GLY A 86 -6.57 -25.47 -21.24
CA GLY A 86 -7.52 -24.97 -20.25
C GLY A 86 -6.94 -23.84 -19.39
N CYS A 87 -5.72 -24.02 -18.89
CA CYS A 87 -5.01 -22.97 -18.14
C CYS A 87 -4.75 -21.71 -18.98
N PHE A 88 -4.41 -21.87 -20.26
CA PHE A 88 -4.25 -20.73 -21.18
C PHE A 88 -5.57 -19.99 -21.38
N LEU A 89 -6.69 -20.71 -21.58
CA LEU A 89 -8.02 -20.09 -21.67
C LEU A 89 -8.36 -19.30 -20.39
N VAL A 90 -8.14 -19.91 -19.22
CA VAL A 90 -8.38 -19.29 -17.91
C VAL A 90 -7.50 -18.05 -17.69
N SER A 91 -6.30 -18.05 -18.27
CA SER A 91 -5.42 -16.88 -18.26
C SER A 91 -6.06 -15.71 -19.00
N PHE A 92 -6.56 -15.91 -20.22
CA PHE A 92 -7.18 -14.85 -21.02
C PHE A 92 -8.52 -14.34 -20.47
N LEU A 93 -9.15 -15.07 -19.55
CA LEU A 93 -10.37 -14.65 -18.84
C LEU A 93 -10.09 -13.71 -17.65
N ALA A 94 -8.83 -13.35 -17.39
CA ALA A 94 -8.47 -12.52 -16.25
C ALA A 94 -9.08 -11.10 -16.32
N PRO A 95 -9.73 -10.61 -15.24
CA PRO A 95 -10.27 -9.25 -15.21
C PRO A 95 -9.15 -8.20 -15.14
N HIS A 96 -9.42 -6.97 -15.63
CA HIS A 96 -8.50 -5.82 -15.58
C HIS A 96 -8.38 -5.20 -14.17
N THR A 97 -8.07 -6.01 -13.16
CA THR A 97 -7.81 -5.58 -11.77
C THR A 97 -6.40 -5.99 -11.36
N PRO A 98 -5.78 -5.35 -10.34
CA PRO A 98 -4.46 -5.77 -9.86
C PRO A 98 -4.44 -7.22 -9.35
N ALA A 99 -5.56 -7.73 -8.83
CA ALA A 99 -5.74 -9.14 -8.49
C ALA A 99 -5.87 -10.03 -9.74
N GLY A 100 -6.58 -9.56 -10.77
CA GLY A 100 -6.65 -10.24 -12.06
C GLY A 100 -5.31 -10.36 -12.78
N LEU A 101 -4.41 -9.38 -12.64
CA LEU A 101 -3.03 -9.49 -13.15
C LEU A 101 -2.24 -10.60 -12.45
N VAL A 102 -2.44 -10.81 -11.15
CA VAL A 102 -1.82 -11.94 -10.43
C VAL A 102 -2.41 -13.27 -10.91
N TRP A 103 -3.74 -13.34 -11.05
CA TRP A 103 -4.44 -14.50 -11.60
C TRP A 103 -3.91 -14.90 -12.97
N LEU A 104 -3.79 -13.93 -13.89
CA LEU A 104 -3.23 -14.10 -15.23
C LEU A 104 -1.87 -14.82 -15.18
N ARG A 105 -0.95 -14.32 -14.34
CA ARG A 105 0.42 -14.85 -14.21
C ARG A 105 0.44 -16.26 -13.64
N VAL A 106 -0.38 -16.55 -12.62
CA VAL A 106 -0.50 -17.89 -12.04
C VAL A 106 -1.01 -18.89 -13.07
N ALA A 107 -2.06 -18.53 -13.82
CA ALA A 107 -2.61 -19.37 -14.87
C ALA A 107 -1.60 -19.63 -16.00
N LEU A 108 -0.79 -18.63 -16.39
CA LEU A 108 0.30 -18.81 -17.37
C LEU A 108 1.40 -19.75 -16.85
N VAL A 109 1.82 -19.60 -15.58
CA VAL A 109 2.82 -20.49 -14.98
C VAL A 109 2.33 -21.94 -15.02
N LEU A 110 1.07 -22.19 -14.64
CA LEU A 110 0.48 -23.53 -14.68
C LEU A 110 0.34 -24.06 -16.11
N GLY A 111 -0.11 -23.23 -17.06
CA GLY A 111 -0.22 -23.60 -18.47
C GLY A 111 1.12 -23.97 -19.10
N CYS A 112 2.15 -23.15 -18.88
CA CYS A 112 3.51 -23.43 -19.36
C CYS A 112 4.13 -24.65 -18.66
N ALA A 113 3.87 -24.87 -17.36
CA ALA A 113 4.34 -26.06 -16.65
C ALA A 113 3.71 -27.36 -17.21
N PHE A 114 2.38 -27.37 -17.43
CA PHE A 114 1.71 -28.54 -18.02
C PHE A 114 2.09 -28.78 -19.48
N SER A 115 2.28 -27.71 -20.26
CA SER A 115 2.80 -27.77 -21.64
C SER A 115 4.24 -28.34 -21.67
N GLY A 116 5.11 -27.90 -20.77
CA GLY A 116 6.47 -28.43 -20.62
C GLY A 116 6.49 -29.90 -20.17
N LEU A 117 5.63 -30.29 -19.21
CA LEU A 117 5.48 -31.68 -18.77
C LEU A 117 4.97 -32.58 -19.90
N TRP A 118 4.06 -32.10 -20.74
CA TRP A 118 3.63 -32.80 -21.94
C TRP A 118 4.78 -32.98 -22.93
N ALA A 119 5.54 -31.92 -23.21
CA ALA A 119 6.69 -31.97 -24.10
C ALA A 119 7.78 -32.94 -23.62
N TRP A 120 8.00 -33.02 -22.30
CA TRP A 120 8.95 -33.95 -21.68
C TRP A 120 8.47 -35.40 -21.72
N SER A 121 7.24 -35.65 -21.29
CA SER A 121 6.74 -37.03 -21.05
C SER A 121 6.17 -37.73 -22.29
N VAL A 122 5.72 -36.97 -23.30
CA VAL A 122 5.03 -37.52 -24.49
C VAL A 122 5.89 -37.42 -25.74
N GLN A 123 6.55 -36.28 -25.96
CA GLN A 123 7.26 -35.99 -27.22
C GLN A 123 8.79 -35.97 -27.09
N CYS A 124 9.34 -35.98 -25.88
CA CYS A 124 10.77 -35.86 -25.60
C CYS A 124 11.47 -34.70 -26.37
N TYR A 125 10.74 -33.63 -26.68
CA TYR A 125 11.28 -32.48 -27.42
C TYR A 125 11.89 -31.47 -26.43
N LEU A 126 13.21 -31.57 -26.25
CA LEU A 126 13.96 -30.77 -25.27
C LEU A 126 13.83 -29.26 -25.50
N ASP A 127 13.77 -28.82 -26.75
CA ASP A 127 13.65 -27.40 -27.08
C ASP A 127 12.31 -26.79 -26.62
N ALA A 128 11.18 -27.51 -26.74
CA ALA A 128 9.93 -27.03 -26.13
C ALA A 128 9.97 -27.08 -24.61
N VAL A 129 10.63 -28.07 -24.00
CA VAL A 129 10.78 -28.11 -22.53
C VAL A 129 11.58 -26.89 -22.06
N LEU A 130 12.67 -26.56 -22.74
CA LEU A 130 13.50 -25.39 -22.44
C LEU A 130 12.70 -24.09 -22.57
N TRP A 131 11.95 -23.93 -23.67
CA TRP A 131 11.15 -22.72 -23.91
C TRP A 131 9.99 -22.56 -22.93
N ASN A 132 9.26 -23.64 -22.62
CA ASN A 132 8.21 -23.62 -21.61
C ASN A 132 8.78 -23.33 -20.20
N SER A 133 9.96 -23.87 -19.87
CA SER A 133 10.64 -23.59 -18.61
C SER A 133 11.06 -22.12 -18.50
N ALA A 134 11.57 -21.52 -19.58
CA ALA A 134 11.88 -20.10 -19.63
C ALA A 134 10.63 -19.23 -19.37
N PHE A 135 9.49 -19.57 -19.98
CA PHE A 135 8.24 -18.86 -19.71
C PHE A 135 7.72 -19.04 -18.30
N VAL A 136 7.90 -20.22 -17.69
CA VAL A 136 7.59 -20.44 -16.27
C VAL A 136 8.42 -19.50 -15.40
N VAL A 137 9.73 -19.43 -15.62
CA VAL A 137 10.63 -18.55 -14.85
C VAL A 137 10.24 -17.08 -15.01
N ILE A 138 10.02 -16.61 -16.24
CA ILE A 138 9.64 -15.22 -16.51
C ILE A 138 8.31 -14.88 -15.82
N ASN A 139 7.27 -15.70 -16.02
CA ASN A 139 5.97 -15.43 -15.40
C ASN A 139 6.02 -15.56 -13.88
N PHE A 140 6.87 -16.43 -13.34
CA PHE A 140 7.08 -16.53 -11.90
C PHE A 140 7.77 -15.29 -11.31
N VAL A 141 8.76 -14.71 -11.99
CA VAL A 141 9.39 -13.45 -11.57
C VAL A 141 8.35 -12.32 -11.56
N TYR A 142 7.55 -12.18 -12.63
CA TYR A 142 6.48 -11.19 -12.67
C TYR A 142 5.41 -11.43 -11.60
N PHE A 143 5.04 -12.69 -11.35
CA PHE A 143 4.15 -13.06 -10.25
C PHE A 143 4.74 -12.64 -8.90
N ALA A 144 6.01 -12.96 -8.63
CA ALA A 144 6.68 -12.63 -7.39
C ALA A 144 6.71 -11.10 -7.19
N VAL A 145 7.14 -10.33 -8.19
CA VAL A 145 7.16 -8.85 -8.13
C VAL A 145 5.75 -8.30 -7.86
N GLN A 146 4.75 -8.72 -8.61
CA GLN A 146 3.37 -8.24 -8.44
C GLN A 146 2.79 -8.65 -7.07
N PHE A 147 3.11 -9.85 -6.60
CA PHE A 147 2.72 -10.35 -5.29
C PHE A 147 3.39 -9.56 -4.17
N TYR A 148 4.67 -9.22 -4.30
CA TYR A 148 5.37 -8.33 -3.38
C TYR A 148 4.75 -6.92 -3.35
N LEU A 149 4.37 -6.37 -4.51
CA LEU A 149 3.69 -5.08 -4.60
C LEU A 149 2.26 -5.11 -4.03
N MET A 150 1.59 -6.26 -4.08
CA MET A 150 0.25 -6.47 -3.53
C MET A 150 0.24 -6.73 -2.02
N ARG A 151 1.41 -6.98 -1.40
CA ARG A 151 1.51 -7.29 0.04
C ARG A 151 0.83 -6.18 0.85
N PRO A 152 -0.22 -6.50 1.63
CA PRO A 152 -0.92 -5.51 2.42
C PRO A 152 0.06 -4.91 3.43
N ILE A 153 0.12 -3.58 3.49
CA ILE A 153 0.91 -2.89 4.51
C ILE A 153 0.22 -3.13 5.84
N LYS A 154 0.85 -3.94 6.70
CA LYS A 154 0.41 -4.12 8.09
C LYS A 154 0.87 -2.90 8.86
N PHE A 155 -0.09 -2.11 9.35
CA PHE A 155 0.19 -1.01 10.27
C PHE A 155 0.30 -1.55 11.70
N HIS A 156 0.96 -0.77 12.57
CA HIS A 156 0.91 -1.04 14.00
C HIS A 156 -0.55 -0.91 14.49
N LYS A 157 -0.94 -1.69 15.50
CA LYS A 157 -2.35 -1.78 15.96
C LYS A 157 -2.99 -0.40 16.22
N GLU A 158 -2.30 0.48 16.94
CA GLU A 158 -2.75 1.85 17.24
C GLU A 158 -2.96 2.72 15.98
N ILE A 159 -2.11 2.58 14.96
CA ILE A 159 -2.22 3.33 13.70
C ILE A 159 -3.35 2.76 12.84
N GLU A 160 -3.58 1.44 12.91
CA GLU A 160 -4.71 0.79 12.24
C GLU A 160 -6.05 1.26 12.83
N GLU A 161 -6.14 1.40 14.17
CA GLU A 161 -7.33 1.93 14.85
C GLU A 161 -7.64 3.37 14.40
N VAL A 162 -6.62 4.24 14.31
CA VAL A 162 -6.74 5.59 13.73
C VAL A 162 -7.24 5.54 12.29
N TYR A 163 -6.66 4.66 11.45
CA TYR A 163 -7.05 4.53 10.05
C TYR A 163 -8.53 4.14 9.93
N VAL A 164 -8.97 3.17 10.71
CA VAL A 164 -10.36 2.69 10.70
C VAL A 164 -11.33 3.76 11.23
N ALA A 165 -10.93 4.55 12.24
CA ALA A 165 -11.79 5.56 12.84
C ALA A 165 -11.90 6.85 12.00
N LEU A 166 -10.78 7.37 11.47
CA LEU A 166 -10.73 8.67 10.80
C LEU A 166 -10.78 8.58 9.27
N PHE A 167 -10.05 7.63 8.69
CA PHE A 167 -9.76 7.61 7.25
C PHE A 167 -10.63 6.61 6.47
N ALA A 168 -11.02 5.49 7.08
CA ALA A 168 -11.88 4.49 6.44
C ALA A 168 -13.30 5.00 6.11
N PRO A 169 -13.98 5.78 6.98
CA PRO A 169 -15.31 6.34 6.66
C PRO A 169 -15.27 7.30 5.46
N LEU A 170 -14.12 7.95 5.24
CA LEU A 170 -13.88 8.89 4.16
C LEU A 170 -13.37 8.23 2.87
N ARG A 171 -13.39 6.89 2.80
CA ARG A 171 -12.97 6.09 1.63
C ARG A 171 -11.49 6.25 1.22
N VAL A 172 -10.62 6.59 2.17
CA VAL A 172 -9.18 6.69 1.88
C VAL A 172 -8.58 5.30 1.72
N SER A 173 -7.91 5.07 0.60
CA SER A 173 -7.23 3.79 0.36
C SER A 173 -6.03 3.61 1.31
N ARG A 174 -5.76 2.36 1.73
CA ARG A 174 -4.57 2.02 2.53
C ARG A 174 -3.25 2.49 1.88
N ARG A 175 -3.21 2.55 0.55
CA ARG A 175 -2.04 3.05 -0.21
C ARG A 175 -1.86 4.57 -0.04
N GLN A 176 -2.94 5.34 -0.09
CA GLN A 176 -2.91 6.78 0.19
C GLN A 176 -2.50 7.05 1.63
N PHE A 177 -3.06 6.32 2.59
CA PHE A 177 -2.67 6.45 3.99
C PHE A 177 -1.20 6.05 4.23
N ARG A 178 -0.67 5.06 3.50
CA ARG A 178 0.77 4.75 3.54
C ARG A 178 1.63 5.95 3.12
N ARG A 179 1.22 6.71 2.08
CA ARG A 179 1.96 7.92 1.65
C ARG A 179 2.02 8.96 2.77
N VAL A 180 0.90 9.16 3.47
CA VAL A 180 0.83 10.04 4.66
C VAL A 180 1.79 9.57 5.75
N LEU A 181 1.79 8.26 6.06
CA LEU A 181 2.69 7.70 7.07
C LEU A 181 4.17 7.78 6.68
N GLN A 182 4.50 7.75 5.39
CA GLN A 182 5.87 7.97 4.92
C GLN A 182 6.38 9.39 5.22
N CYS A 183 5.49 10.36 5.42
CA CYS A 183 5.84 11.71 5.83
C CYS A 183 6.00 11.87 7.35
N MET A 184 5.86 10.79 8.15
CA MET A 184 5.99 10.87 9.60
C MET A 184 7.44 11.21 9.99
N ARG A 185 7.59 12.03 11.03
CA ARG A 185 8.87 12.34 11.66
C ARG A 185 9.24 11.21 12.63
N SER A 186 8.36 10.94 13.59
CA SER A 186 8.51 9.86 14.56
C SER A 186 7.20 9.69 15.35
N VAL A 187 7.06 8.54 16.01
CA VAL A 187 6.08 8.34 17.09
C VAL A 187 6.78 8.69 18.41
N ARG A 188 6.27 9.68 19.13
CA ARG A 188 6.78 10.09 20.43
C ARG A 188 6.03 9.36 21.54
N HIS A 189 6.78 8.82 22.49
CA HIS A 189 6.26 8.22 23.70
C HIS A 189 6.41 9.23 24.84
N LEU A 190 5.30 9.60 25.47
CA LEU A 190 5.24 10.54 26.58
C LEU A 190 4.90 9.78 27.85
N LYS A 191 5.69 10.00 28.91
CA LYS A 191 5.36 9.52 30.25
C LYS A 191 4.30 10.39 30.90
N CYS A 192 3.70 9.88 31.96
CA CYS A 192 2.78 10.65 32.80
C CYS A 192 3.45 11.94 33.30
N HIS A 193 2.76 13.07 33.19
CA HIS A 193 3.23 14.44 33.48
C HIS A 193 4.38 14.96 32.59
N GLU A 194 4.71 14.28 31.50
CA GLU A 194 5.69 14.77 30.53
C GLU A 194 5.07 15.84 29.62
N LEU A 195 5.80 16.93 29.38
CA LEU A 195 5.40 18.02 28.49
C LEU A 195 5.74 17.68 27.04
N TYR A 196 4.73 17.67 26.18
CA TYR A 196 4.91 17.52 24.74
C TYR A 196 5.38 18.83 24.10
N ALA A 197 4.69 19.93 24.43
CA ALA A 197 4.97 21.27 23.92
C ALA A 197 4.84 22.29 25.05
N HIS A 198 5.74 23.27 25.04
CA HIS A 198 5.73 24.37 26.00
C HIS A 198 5.32 25.67 25.31
N GLU A 199 4.41 26.39 25.95
CA GLU A 199 3.90 27.69 25.50
C GLU A 199 5.07 28.65 25.20
N LYS A 200 5.04 29.29 24.03
CA LYS A 200 5.99 30.29 23.51
C LYS A 200 7.45 29.83 23.40
N VAL A 201 7.71 28.52 23.50
CA VAL A 201 9.07 27.95 23.43
C VAL A 201 9.18 26.93 22.31
N THR A 202 8.22 26.02 22.19
CA THR A 202 8.25 24.99 21.15
C THR A 202 7.78 25.59 19.81
N LYS A 203 8.56 25.40 18.74
CA LYS A 203 8.20 25.87 17.39
C LYS A 203 7.11 24.98 16.78
N VAL A 204 6.16 25.60 16.07
CA VAL A 204 5.09 24.89 15.36
C VAL A 204 5.54 24.53 13.94
N ASP A 205 6.28 23.42 13.83
CA ASP A 205 6.83 22.90 12.56
C ASP A 205 6.19 21.56 12.12
N SER A 206 5.31 21.02 12.97
CA SER A 206 4.81 19.65 12.86
C SER A 206 3.31 19.59 13.10
N LEU A 207 2.71 18.54 12.55
CA LEU A 207 1.33 18.17 12.84
C LEU A 207 1.36 16.90 13.67
N SER A 208 0.66 16.89 14.80
CA SER A 208 0.63 15.72 15.67
C SER A 208 -0.78 15.21 15.97
N LEU A 209 -0.89 13.89 16.10
CA LEU A 209 -2.12 13.15 16.38
C LEU A 209 -1.90 12.20 17.57
N VAL A 210 -2.86 12.20 18.49
CA VAL A 210 -2.84 11.31 19.64
C VAL A 210 -3.25 9.90 19.22
N LEU A 211 -2.35 8.93 19.40
CA LEU A 211 -2.61 7.51 19.14
C LEU A 211 -3.29 6.87 20.35
N SER A 212 -2.75 7.11 21.54
CA SER A 212 -3.25 6.56 22.79
C SER A 212 -2.94 7.49 23.96
N GLY A 213 -3.73 7.39 25.02
CA GLY A 213 -3.58 8.18 26.23
C GLY A 213 -4.44 9.45 26.25
N LYS A 214 -4.24 10.28 27.26
CA LYS A 214 -4.97 11.54 27.48
C LYS A 214 -3.97 12.66 27.71
N LEU A 215 -4.16 13.77 26.99
CA LEU A 215 -3.34 14.96 27.14
C LEU A 215 -4.19 16.13 27.60
N VAL A 216 -3.66 16.94 28.50
CA VAL A 216 -4.28 18.20 28.92
C VAL A 216 -3.60 19.36 28.23
N VAL A 217 -4.43 20.24 27.68
CA VAL A 217 -3.99 21.50 27.08
C VAL A 217 -4.24 22.61 28.08
N SER A 218 -3.19 23.38 28.38
CA SER A 218 -3.23 24.50 29.30
C SER A 218 -2.67 25.77 28.66
N GLN A 219 -3.24 26.92 28.97
CA GLN A 219 -2.77 28.22 28.52
C GLN A 219 -2.54 29.10 29.74
N SER A 220 -1.37 29.72 29.85
CA SER A 220 -1.03 30.57 31.00
C SER A 220 -1.30 29.88 32.35
N GLN A 221 -0.91 28.61 32.47
CA GLN A 221 -1.13 27.73 33.63
C GLN A 221 -2.58 27.37 33.97
N ARG A 222 -3.56 27.69 33.12
CA ARG A 222 -4.96 27.26 33.28
C ARG A 222 -5.28 26.12 32.31
N ALA A 223 -5.81 25.02 32.82
CA ALA A 223 -6.27 23.90 31.99
C ALA A 223 -7.52 24.33 31.19
N LEU A 224 -7.45 24.20 29.87
CA LEU A 224 -8.54 24.57 28.95
C LEU A 224 -9.40 23.35 28.64
N HIS A 225 -8.78 22.29 28.12
CA HIS A 225 -9.48 21.08 27.71
C HIS A 225 -8.55 19.87 27.69
N ILE A 226 -9.16 18.69 27.68
CA ILE A 226 -8.47 17.41 27.49
C ILE A 226 -8.62 16.96 26.04
N VAL A 227 -7.52 16.51 25.46
CA VAL A 227 -7.47 15.87 24.15
C VAL A 227 -7.39 14.36 24.34
N PHE A 228 -8.34 13.67 23.70
CA PHE A 228 -8.50 12.21 23.74
C PHE A 228 -7.76 11.54 22.56
N PRO A 229 -7.62 10.20 22.55
CA PRO A 229 -7.10 9.47 21.40
C PRO A 229 -7.88 9.79 20.12
N HIS A 230 -7.20 9.68 18.97
CA HIS A 230 -7.75 9.99 17.64
C HIS A 230 -8.05 11.47 17.38
N HIS A 231 -7.67 12.38 18.27
CA HIS A 231 -7.73 13.83 18.05
C HIS A 231 -6.37 14.42 17.73
N PHE A 232 -6.38 15.48 16.92
CA PHE A 232 -5.16 16.22 16.59
C PHE A 232 -4.80 17.16 17.74
N LEU A 233 -3.53 17.48 17.91
CA LEU A 233 -3.10 18.52 18.86
C LEU A 233 -3.01 19.88 18.15
N ASP A 234 -2.34 19.90 16.99
CA ASP A 234 -1.92 21.12 16.29
C ASP A 234 -2.84 21.50 15.10
N SER A 235 -4.12 21.15 15.20
CA SER A 235 -5.10 21.38 14.12
C SER A 235 -5.44 22.86 13.90
N PRO A 236 -5.56 23.75 14.92
CA PRO A 236 -5.74 25.18 14.68
C PRO A 236 -4.54 25.81 13.96
N GLU A 237 -3.33 25.42 14.34
CA GLU A 237 -2.08 25.94 13.80
C GLU A 237 -1.81 25.46 12.37
N TRP A 238 -2.45 24.36 11.95
CA TRP A 238 -2.41 23.90 10.57
C TRP A 238 -3.02 24.93 9.61
N PHE A 239 -4.20 25.46 9.95
CA PHE A 239 -4.94 26.46 9.17
C PHE A 239 -4.54 27.90 9.48
N GLY A 240 -3.99 28.14 10.67
CA GLY A 240 -3.51 29.45 11.07
C GLY A 240 -2.46 29.99 10.09
N VAL A 241 -2.68 31.22 9.64
CA VAL A 241 -1.60 32.03 9.07
C VAL A 241 -0.66 32.33 10.23
N SER A 242 0.57 31.83 10.13
CA SER A 242 1.62 31.88 11.15
C SER A 242 1.98 33.32 11.54
N THR A 243 1.19 33.97 12.39
CA THR A 243 1.63 35.18 13.08
C THR A 243 2.63 34.84 14.17
N ASP A 244 2.50 33.66 14.79
CA ASP A 244 3.40 33.15 15.80
C ASP A 244 4.10 31.87 15.31
N GLU A 245 5.42 31.83 15.45
CA GLU A 245 6.21 30.62 15.14
C GLU A 245 6.12 29.56 16.25
N TYR A 246 5.55 29.90 17.41
CA TYR A 246 5.58 29.09 18.62
C TYR A 246 4.20 28.66 19.08
N PHE A 247 4.14 27.52 19.78
CA PHE A 247 2.92 27.03 20.40
C PHE A 247 2.36 28.06 21.39
N GLN A 248 1.08 28.41 21.29
CA GLN A 248 0.42 29.35 22.21
C GLN A 248 -0.08 28.66 23.49
N VAL A 249 -0.06 27.33 23.54
CA VAL A 249 -0.54 26.50 24.64
C VAL A 249 0.52 25.50 25.06
N SER A 250 0.49 25.09 26.33
CA SER A 250 1.31 24.01 26.87
C SER A 250 0.50 22.72 26.92
N ILE A 251 1.09 21.64 26.41
CA ILE A 251 0.44 20.33 26.28
C ILE A 251 1.18 19.32 27.17
N MET A 252 0.47 18.72 28.12
CA MET A 252 1.03 17.80 29.10
C MET A 252 0.28 16.46 29.05
N ALA A 253 1.02 15.35 29.12
CA ALA A 253 0.41 14.02 29.19
C ALA A 253 -0.12 13.73 30.60
N MET A 254 -1.37 13.32 30.73
CA MET A 254 -1.97 12.90 32.01
C MET A 254 -1.67 11.43 32.34
N GLU A 255 -1.35 10.63 31.32
CA GLU A 255 -1.02 9.21 31.42
C GLU A 255 0.03 8.83 30.37
N GLU A 256 0.51 7.60 30.38
CA GLU A 256 1.43 7.13 29.33
C GLU A 256 0.75 7.23 27.95
N SER A 257 1.27 8.13 27.12
CA SER A 257 0.62 8.56 25.89
C SER A 257 1.55 8.38 24.70
N ARG A 258 0.97 8.06 23.54
CA ARG A 258 1.70 7.94 22.27
C ARG A 258 1.16 8.93 21.27
N VAL A 259 2.06 9.70 20.68
CA VAL A 259 1.70 10.77 19.75
C VAL A 259 2.45 10.57 18.45
N LEU A 260 1.71 10.49 17.35
CA LEU A 260 2.25 10.42 16.00
C LEU A 260 2.55 11.83 15.51
N VAL A 261 3.79 12.09 15.09
CA VAL A 261 4.23 13.41 14.63
C VAL A 261 4.62 13.36 13.16
N TRP A 262 4.05 14.27 12.36
CA TRP A 262 4.39 14.48 10.95
C TRP A 262 5.17 15.77 10.75
N HIS A 263 6.03 15.79 9.73
CA HIS A 263 6.60 17.03 9.22
C HIS A 263 5.54 17.81 8.44
N ARG A 264 5.23 19.04 8.85
CA ARG A 264 4.19 19.86 8.23
C ARG A 264 4.42 20.03 6.72
N ASP A 265 5.63 20.43 6.33
CA ASP A 265 5.96 20.73 4.92
C ASP A 265 5.90 19.48 4.03
N LYS A 266 6.53 18.39 4.47
CA LYS A 266 6.53 17.12 3.73
C LYS A 266 5.12 16.57 3.58
N LEU A 267 4.32 16.65 4.64
CA LEU A 267 2.94 16.19 4.64
C LEU A 267 2.09 17.05 3.70
N LYS A 268 2.20 18.38 3.78
CA LYS A 268 1.47 19.32 2.91
C LYS A 268 1.78 19.10 1.44
N LEU A 269 3.06 18.91 1.09
CA LEU A 269 3.49 18.60 -0.28
C LEU A 269 2.93 17.25 -0.76
N SER A 270 2.93 16.21 0.11
CA SER A 270 2.37 14.90 -0.23
C SER A 270 0.86 14.96 -0.46
N ILE A 271 0.14 15.72 0.38
CA ILE A 271 -1.30 15.90 0.29
C ILE A 271 -1.68 16.73 -0.95
N MET A 272 -0.95 17.82 -1.26
CA MET A 272 -1.18 18.64 -2.46
C MET A 272 -1.03 17.86 -3.77
N SER A 273 -0.28 16.76 -3.77
CA SER A 273 -0.15 15.90 -4.96
C SER A 273 -1.43 15.12 -5.30
N ASP A 274 -2.38 15.01 -4.35
CA ASP A 274 -3.61 14.24 -4.47
C ASP A 274 -4.80 15.06 -3.93
N GLY A 275 -5.55 15.70 -4.83
CA GLY A 275 -6.66 16.59 -4.45
C GLY A 275 -7.75 15.93 -3.61
N PHE A 276 -7.96 14.62 -3.75
CA PHE A 276 -8.88 13.89 -2.88
C PHE A 276 -8.34 13.81 -1.45
N LEU A 277 -7.05 13.49 -1.29
CA LEU A 277 -6.41 13.41 0.02
C LEU A 277 -6.39 14.80 0.69
N GLN A 278 -6.20 15.86 -0.09
CA GLN A 278 -6.29 17.23 0.40
C GLN A 278 -7.67 17.55 0.98
N ALA A 279 -8.74 17.32 0.23
CA ALA A 279 -10.10 17.56 0.71
C ALA A 279 -10.41 16.75 1.98
N VAL A 280 -9.94 15.50 2.05
CA VAL A 280 -10.10 14.66 3.25
C VAL A 280 -9.39 15.25 4.46
N PHE A 281 -8.13 15.68 4.32
CA PHE A 281 -7.37 16.27 5.42
C PHE A 281 -8.00 17.59 5.88
N ASP A 282 -8.38 18.46 4.95
CA ASP A 282 -9.04 19.72 5.25
C ASP A 282 -10.36 19.49 6.00
N HIS A 283 -11.12 18.46 5.61
CA HIS A 283 -12.35 18.09 6.30
C HIS A 283 -12.10 17.52 7.71
N ILE A 284 -11.14 16.60 7.88
CA ILE A 284 -10.83 16.01 9.18
C ILE A 284 -10.33 17.08 10.16
N LEU A 285 -9.35 17.89 9.71
CA LEU A 285 -8.76 18.93 10.53
C LEU A 285 -9.76 20.05 10.81
N GLY A 286 -10.56 20.45 9.81
CA GLY A 286 -11.61 21.45 9.98
C GLY A 286 -12.65 21.02 11.02
N ARG A 287 -13.07 19.75 11.00
CA ARG A 287 -13.97 19.18 12.02
C ARG A 287 -13.35 19.23 13.42
N ASP A 288 -12.07 18.90 13.54
CA ASP A 288 -11.37 18.91 14.84
C ASP A 288 -11.24 20.34 15.41
N VAL A 289 -10.92 21.33 14.56
CA VAL A 289 -10.89 22.75 14.96
C VAL A 289 -12.24 23.21 15.46
N VAL A 290 -13.33 22.89 14.74
CA VAL A 290 -14.69 23.25 15.16
C VAL A 290 -15.05 22.62 16.50
N HIS A 291 -14.74 21.34 16.71
CA HIS A 291 -14.97 20.67 18.00
C HIS A 291 -14.20 21.34 19.15
N LYS A 292 -12.92 21.67 18.95
CA LYS A 292 -12.13 22.37 19.97
C LYS A 292 -12.68 23.77 20.27
N LEU A 293 -13.10 24.51 19.25
CA LEU A 293 -13.72 25.83 19.42
C LEU A 293 -15.03 25.73 20.20
N MET A 294 -15.88 24.74 19.93
CA MET A 294 -17.09 24.50 20.70
C MET A 294 -16.78 24.16 22.16
N GLN A 295 -15.80 23.28 22.41
CA GLN A 295 -15.40 22.88 23.76
C GLN A 295 -14.85 24.06 24.57
N VAL A 296 -14.06 24.94 23.94
CA VAL A 296 -13.55 26.16 24.57
C VAL A 296 -14.65 27.21 24.76
N SER A 297 -15.61 27.31 23.84
CA SER A 297 -16.75 28.21 23.97
C SER A 297 -17.66 27.80 25.13
N GLU A 298 -17.96 26.50 25.29
CA GLU A 298 -18.77 25.98 26.39
C GLU A 298 -18.08 26.19 27.76
N THR A 299 -16.76 25.98 27.84
CA THR A 299 -16.01 26.22 29.09
C THR A 299 -16.01 27.70 29.47
N MET A 300 -15.87 28.62 28.49
CA MET A 300 -15.97 30.06 28.72
C MET A 300 -17.38 30.50 29.11
N ALA A 301 -18.43 29.97 28.46
CA ALA A 301 -19.81 30.29 28.79
C ALA A 301 -20.18 29.84 30.22
N ALA A 302 -19.71 28.65 30.61
CA ALA A 302 -19.89 28.13 31.96
C ALA A 302 -19.08 28.90 33.01
N SER A 303 -17.87 29.38 32.68
CA SER A 303 -17.08 30.21 33.61
C SER A 303 -17.63 31.63 33.78
N ASN A 304 -18.26 32.18 32.74
CA ASN A 304 -18.81 33.54 32.74
C ASN A 304 -20.29 33.63 33.15
N GLY A 305 -20.94 32.52 33.52
CA GLY A 305 -22.26 32.55 34.16
C GLY A 305 -23.39 33.08 33.27
N HIS A 306 -23.40 32.77 31.97
CA HIS A 306 -24.55 33.04 31.11
C HIS A 306 -25.28 31.74 30.80
N LEU A 307 -26.42 31.53 31.46
CA LEU A 307 -27.37 30.46 31.14
C LEU A 307 -27.93 30.66 29.72
N PRO A 308 -28.11 29.61 28.91
CA PRO A 308 -28.87 29.72 27.67
C PRO A 308 -30.35 29.88 28.00
N ASN A 309 -30.88 31.04 27.65
CA ASN A 309 -32.27 31.38 27.35
C ASN A 309 -33.35 30.34 27.75
N CYS A 310 -33.95 30.53 28.92
CA CYS A 310 -35.32 30.07 29.17
C CYS A 310 -36.19 31.33 29.15
N TYR A 311 -37.09 31.42 28.16
CA TYR A 311 -38.10 32.48 28.11
C TYR A 311 -39.07 32.26 29.28
N GLU A 312 -38.95 33.06 30.33
CA GLU A 312 -40.05 33.44 31.21
C GLU A 312 -39.85 34.93 31.52
N GLU A 313 -40.82 35.70 31.07
CA GLU A 313 -40.94 37.14 31.15
C GLU A 313 -41.38 37.53 32.58
N GLY A 314 -40.66 38.42 33.26
CA GLY A 314 -41.09 38.90 34.59
C GLY A 314 -40.04 39.64 35.41
N GLU A 315 -39.96 40.95 35.18
CA GLU A 315 -39.68 42.06 36.12
C GLU A 315 -38.47 42.07 37.11
N ASP A 316 -37.69 43.15 36.96
CA ASP A 316 -37.03 44.00 37.96
C ASP A 316 -36.16 43.42 39.10
N LYS A 317 -34.84 43.59 38.95
CA LYS A 317 -33.97 44.39 39.87
C LYS A 317 -32.49 44.35 39.46
N PRO A 318 -31.72 45.44 39.65
CA PRO A 318 -30.30 45.46 39.34
C PRO A 318 -29.51 44.87 40.51
N MET A 319 -28.72 43.82 40.27
CA MET A 319 -27.68 43.40 41.20
C MET A 319 -26.36 43.24 40.44
N LEU A 320 -25.57 44.32 40.47
CA LEU A 320 -24.15 44.32 40.16
C LEU A 320 -23.46 43.36 41.14
N VAL A 321 -23.31 42.09 40.73
CA VAL A 321 -22.36 41.18 41.36
C VAL A 321 -21.10 41.19 40.50
N VAL A 322 -20.18 42.08 40.87
CA VAL A 322 -18.77 41.92 40.51
C VAL A 322 -18.29 40.65 41.22
N LYS A 323 -18.35 39.50 40.53
CA LYS A 323 -17.72 38.28 41.04
C LYS A 323 -16.28 38.22 40.56
N LYS A 324 -15.41 38.54 41.52
CA LYS A 324 -13.96 38.40 41.53
C LYS A 324 -13.49 37.15 40.78
N ALA A 325 -12.60 37.35 39.81
CA ALA A 325 -11.84 36.31 39.14
C ALA A 325 -11.08 35.48 40.19
N GLY A 326 -11.54 34.26 40.40
CA GLY A 326 -10.94 33.28 41.29
C GLY A 326 -11.39 31.90 40.84
N ASP A 327 -10.42 31.02 40.60
CA ASP A 327 -10.56 29.69 40.01
C ASP A 327 -11.83 28.97 40.48
N GLY A 328 -12.79 28.83 39.56
CA GLY A 328 -14.09 28.27 39.86
C GLY A 328 -14.09 26.73 39.79
N PRO A 329 -14.80 26.04 40.70
CA PRO A 329 -15.07 24.59 40.63
C PRO A 329 -15.69 24.11 39.31
N GLY A 330 -16.21 25.03 38.50
CA GLY A 330 -16.80 24.75 37.19
C GLY A 330 -15.82 24.16 36.18
N ILE A 331 -14.56 24.63 36.12
CA ILE A 331 -13.58 24.10 35.16
C ILE A 331 -13.20 22.67 35.55
N THR A 332 -12.95 22.41 36.84
CA THR A 332 -12.67 21.05 37.34
C THR A 332 -13.87 20.12 37.13
N ALA A 333 -15.10 20.61 37.33
CA ALA A 333 -16.32 19.84 37.06
C ALA A 333 -16.50 19.52 35.57
N LEU A 334 -16.18 20.46 34.67
CA LEU A 334 -16.20 20.24 33.21
C LEU A 334 -15.11 19.27 32.76
N LEU A 335 -13.90 19.40 33.32
CA LEU A 335 -12.81 18.48 33.08
C LEU A 335 -13.19 17.06 33.51
N ASN A 336 -13.81 16.91 34.68
CA ASN A 336 -14.34 15.64 35.16
C ASN A 336 -15.50 15.12 34.31
N ARG A 337 -16.38 15.99 33.80
CA ARG A 337 -17.45 15.59 32.87
C ARG A 337 -16.89 15.11 31.53
N GLN A 338 -15.86 15.76 31.01
CA GLN A 338 -15.12 15.32 29.83
C GLN A 338 -14.46 13.96 30.08
N LEU A 339 -13.85 13.77 31.25
CA LEU A 339 -13.28 12.49 31.65
C LEU A 339 -14.32 11.36 31.81
N GLN A 340 -15.56 11.69 32.19
CA GLN A 340 -16.66 10.72 32.42
C GLN A 340 -17.50 10.44 31.17
N GLY A 341 -17.46 11.30 30.15
CA GLY A 341 -18.34 11.25 28.97
C GLY A 341 -18.04 10.13 27.96
N GLU A 342 -16.99 9.33 28.16
CA GLU A 342 -16.56 8.30 27.20
C GLU A 342 -16.39 6.93 27.88
N TRP A 343 -17.50 6.32 28.29
CA TRP A 343 -17.62 4.85 28.33
C TRP A 343 -18.20 4.40 26.99
N PRO A 344 -17.64 3.38 26.32
CA PRO A 344 -18.15 2.94 25.03
C PRO A 344 -19.59 2.46 25.21
N HIS A 345 -20.52 3.10 24.51
CA HIS A 345 -21.88 2.60 24.39
C HIS A 345 -21.82 1.13 23.96
N PRO A 346 -22.38 0.18 24.74
CA PRO A 346 -22.54 -1.18 24.25
C PRO A 346 -23.53 -1.14 23.08
N VAL A 347 -23.13 -1.78 22.00
CA VAL A 347 -23.94 -2.16 20.83
C VAL A 347 -25.39 -2.47 21.24
N PRO A 348 -26.42 -1.93 20.55
CA PRO A 348 -27.79 -2.31 20.86
C PRO A 348 -27.96 -3.79 20.50
N SER A 349 -27.99 -4.62 21.53
CA SER A 349 -28.36 -6.02 21.43
C SER A 349 -29.88 -6.12 21.39
N VAL A 350 -30.37 -6.96 20.48
CA VAL A 350 -31.71 -7.57 20.45
C VAL A 350 -32.83 -6.71 19.87
N LEU A 351 -33.04 -6.91 18.56
CA LEU A 351 -34.38 -6.90 17.96
C LEU A 351 -35.24 -7.95 18.68
N THR A 352 -36.09 -7.51 19.60
CA THR A 352 -37.25 -8.27 20.05
C THR A 352 -38.24 -8.40 18.89
N LEU A 353 -38.33 -9.60 18.32
CA LEU A 353 -39.43 -10.03 17.45
C LEU A 353 -40.74 -9.99 18.26
N PRO A 354 -41.84 -9.42 17.73
CA PRO A 354 -43.15 -9.56 18.36
C PRO A 354 -43.67 -10.99 18.16
N SER A 355 -44.08 -11.61 19.27
CA SER A 355 -44.71 -12.92 19.33
C SER A 355 -46.02 -12.95 18.54
N THR A 356 -46.04 -13.64 17.41
CA THR A 356 -47.28 -14.04 16.72
C THR A 356 -47.93 -15.19 17.45
N HIS A 357 -48.99 -14.88 18.19
CA HIS A 357 -49.93 -15.83 18.75
C HIS A 357 -50.65 -16.56 17.59
N THR A 358 -50.21 -17.76 17.23
CA THR A 358 -50.94 -18.61 16.28
C THR A 358 -51.81 -19.57 17.07
N ARG A 359 -53.10 -19.26 17.09
CA ARG A 359 -54.21 -20.09 17.58
C ARG A 359 -54.41 -21.23 16.57
N TYR A 360 -54.06 -22.46 16.92
CA TYR A 360 -54.45 -23.65 16.15
C TYR A 360 -55.79 -24.17 16.68
N ILE A 361 -56.77 -24.17 15.78
CA ILE A 361 -58.02 -24.93 15.84
C ILE A 361 -57.74 -26.24 15.11
N HIS A 362 -57.74 -27.37 15.84
CA HIS A 362 -58.52 -28.57 15.54
C HIS A 362 -58.26 -29.66 16.58
#